data_AF-A0A2W5R6Z7-F1
#
_entry.id   AF-A0A2W5R6Z7-F1
#
_cell.length_a   1.000
_cell.length_b   1.000
_cell.length_c   1.000
_cell.angle_alpha   90.00
_cell.angle_beta   90.00
_cell.angle_gamma   90.00
#
_symmetry.space_group_name_H-M   'P 1'
#
loop_
_entity.id
_entity.type
_entity.pdbx_description
1 polymer ?
#
loop_
_entity_poly.entity_id
_entity_poly.type
_entity_poly.pdbx_seq_one_letter_code
_entity_poly.pdbx_strand_id
1 'polypeptide(L)'
;MINKINKKVLYREILDYVMIAVGMLSYAIGWMVFLLPNHIGNGGVAGLASILNWGQGIPVANTYFVLNAILLAIALKVLGLKFCIRTIYGVVMLTVITKVMGTVFP
;
A
#
# COMPACT_ATOMS: atom_id res chain seq x y z
N MET A 1 -8.07 -17.61 32.79
CA MET A 1 -9.02 -16.57 32.33
C MET A 1 -9.16 -16.68 30.82
N ILE A 2 -10.20 -17.34 30.33
CA ILE A 2 -10.49 -17.41 28.88
C ILE A 2 -11.13 -16.08 28.50
N ASN A 3 -10.39 -15.26 27.78
CA ASN A 3 -10.80 -13.93 27.35
C ASN A 3 -12.03 -14.07 26.44
N LYS A 4 -13.19 -13.59 26.90
CA LYS A 4 -14.44 -13.62 26.13
C LYS A 4 -14.26 -12.62 24.98
N ILE A 5 -13.84 -13.10 23.80
CA ILE A 5 -13.67 -12.25 22.63
C ILE A 5 -14.99 -11.54 22.36
N ASN A 6 -15.00 -10.23 22.60
CA ASN A 6 -16.19 -9.42 22.44
C ASN A 6 -16.47 -9.30 20.93
N LYS A 7 -17.54 -9.98 20.46
CA LYS A 7 -17.93 -9.98 19.04
C LYS A 7 -18.01 -8.58 18.42
N LYS A 8 -18.36 -7.54 19.20
CA LYS A 8 -18.37 -6.13 18.75
C LYS A 8 -16.99 -5.53 18.50
N VAL A 9 -15.95 -6.01 19.19
CA VAL A 9 -14.56 -5.57 18.99
C VAL A 9 -13.97 -6.27 17.77
N LEU A 10 -14.21 -7.58 17.65
CA LEU A 10 -13.79 -8.36 16.48
C LEU A 10 -14.43 -7.85 15.17
N TYR A 11 -15.74 -7.54 15.20
CA TYR A 11 -16.44 -6.98 14.04
C TYR A 11 -15.84 -5.63 13.59
N ARG A 12 -15.48 -4.77 14.54
CA ARG A 12 -14.85 -3.47 14.22
C ARG A 12 -13.46 -3.61 13.63
N GLU A 13 -12.63 -4.50 14.18
CA GLU A 13 -11.30 -4.79 13.60
C GLU A 13 -11.42 -5.32 12.17
N ILE A 14 -12.33 -6.28 11.92
CA ILE A 14 -12.55 -6.80 10.56
C ILE A 14 -13.02 -5.68 9.63
N LEU A 15 -13.94 -4.83 10.08
CA LEU A 15 -14.43 -3.70 9.28
C LEU A 15 -13.30 -2.72 8.96
N ASP A 16 -12.42 -2.41 9.92
CA ASP A 16 -11.22 -1.58 9.71
C ASP A 16 -10.33 -2.15 8.60
N TYR A 17 -10.01 -3.45 8.65
CA TYR A 17 -9.18 -4.10 7.63
C TYR A 17 -9.87 -4.13 6.25
N VAL A 18 -11.18 -4.34 6.19
CA VAL A 18 -11.96 -4.29 4.94
C VAL A 18 -11.98 -2.87 4.37
N MET A 19 -12.18 -1.85 5.20
CA MET A 19 -12.15 -0.45 4.77
C MET A 19 -10.77 -0.05 4.25
N ILE A 20 -9.69 -0.51 4.90
CA ILE A 20 -8.32 -0.32 4.39
C ILE A 20 -8.18 -0.99 3.03
N ALA A 21 -8.59 -2.25 2.89
CA ALA A 21 -8.49 -2.98 1.62
C ALA A 21 -9.22 -2.27 0.47
N VAL A 22 -10.45 -1.80 0.70
CA VAL A 22 -11.25 -1.06 -0.29
C VAL A 22 -10.57 0.26 -0.64
N GLY A 23 -10.06 1.00 0.34
CA GLY A 23 -9.31 2.24 0.10
C GLY A 23 -8.05 2.01 -0.73
N MET A 24 -7.28 0.96 -0.42
CA MET A 24 -6.06 0.60 -1.17
C MET A 24 -6.37 0.16 -2.60
N LEU A 25 -7.48 -0.57 -2.83
CA LEU A 25 -7.95 -0.93 -4.16
C LEU A 25 -8.32 0.31 -4.98
N SER A 26 -9.13 1.21 -4.41
CA SER A 26 -9.52 2.46 -5.09
C SER A 26 -8.29 3.33 -5.41
N TYR A 27 -7.32 3.38 -4.50
CA TYR A 27 -6.06 4.10 -4.72
C TYR A 27 -5.22 3.47 -5.84
N ALA A 28 -5.09 2.14 -5.85
CA ALA A 28 -4.34 1.42 -6.88
C ALA A 28 -4.91 1.64 -8.28
N ILE A 29 -6.24 1.59 -8.41
CA ILE A 29 -6.94 1.86 -9.68
C ILE A 29 -6.67 3.30 -10.11
N GLY A 30 -6.89 4.28 -9.23
CA GLY A 30 -6.62 5.68 -9.54
C GLY A 30 -5.18 5.92 -10.00
N TRP A 31 -4.23 5.32 -9.29
CA TRP A 31 -2.81 5.50 -9.59
C TRP A 31 -2.38 4.82 -10.89
N MET A 32 -2.66 3.53 -11.06
CA MET A 32 -2.19 2.77 -12.22
C MET A 32 -2.96 3.10 -13.51
N VAL A 33 -4.26 3.41 -13.42
CA VAL A 33 -5.11 3.64 -14.61
C VAL A 33 -5.14 5.11 -15.02
N PHE A 34 -5.11 6.04 -14.07
CA PHE A 34 -5.19 7.47 -14.39
C PHE A 34 -3.85 8.17 -14.30
N LEU A 35 -3.17 8.10 -13.14
CA LEU A 35 -2.00 8.95 -12.91
C LEU A 35 -0.76 8.48 -13.68
N LEU A 36 -0.49 7.18 -13.68
CA LEU A 36 0.71 6.61 -14.29
C LEU A 36 0.76 6.80 -15.83
N PRO A 37 -0.29 6.47 -16.62
CA PRO A 37 -0.25 6.66 -18.08
C PRO A 37 -0.35 8.12 -18.50
N ASN A 38 -1.04 8.98 -17.74
CA ASN A 38 -1.14 10.41 -18.05
C ASN A 38 0.07 11.24 -17.58
N HIS A 39 1.12 10.60 -17.08
CA HIS A 39 2.33 11.26 -16.59
C HIS A 39 2.05 12.31 -15.49
N ILE A 40 1.01 12.07 -14.69
CA ILE A 40 0.60 12.97 -13.60
C ILE A 40 1.31 12.54 -12.32
N GLY A 41 2.20 13.40 -11.85
CA GLY A 41 2.95 13.15 -10.62
C GLY A 41 2.05 13.14 -9.38
N ASN A 42 2.09 12.05 -8.62
CA ASN A 42 1.57 12.02 -7.25
C ASN A 42 2.66 12.49 -6.26
N GLY A 43 2.31 12.92 -5.05
CA GLY A 43 3.27 13.23 -3.99
C GLY A 43 3.80 11.96 -3.28
N GLY A 44 4.93 12.10 -2.58
CA GLY A 44 5.49 11.05 -1.72
C GLY A 44 6.12 9.86 -2.49
N VAL A 45 6.02 8.66 -1.91
CA VAL A 45 6.69 7.45 -2.43
C VAL A 45 6.12 6.98 -3.78
N ALA A 46 4.79 7.05 -3.96
CA ALA A 46 4.14 6.70 -5.23
C ALA A 46 4.61 7.63 -6.37
N GLY A 47 4.78 8.91 -6.07
CA GLY A 47 5.35 9.90 -6.99
C GLY A 47 6.76 9.54 -7.44
N LEU A 48 7.65 9.30 -6.47
CA LEU A 48 9.04 8.90 -6.73
C LEU A 48 9.11 7.62 -7.56
N ALA A 49 8.28 6.62 -7.24
CA ALA A 49 8.22 5.40 -8.01
C ALA A 49 7.72 5.63 -9.45
N SER A 50 6.75 6.54 -9.65
CA SER A 50 6.23 6.90 -10.99
C SER A 50 7.27 7.62 -11.84
N ILE A 51 8.02 8.56 -11.25
CA ILE A 51 9.11 9.29 -11.94
C ILE A 51 10.21 8.32 -12.38
N LEU A 52 10.58 7.37 -11.51
CA LEU A 52 11.57 6.34 -11.84
C LEU A 52 11.06 5.38 -12.92
N ASN A 53 9.76 5.11 -12.96
CA ASN A 53 9.15 4.33 -14.03
C ASN A 53 9.19 5.07 -15.39
N TRP A 54 8.84 6.36 -15.43
CA TRP A 54 8.90 7.14 -16.68
C TRP A 54 10.34 7.37 -17.17
N GLY A 55 11.29 7.56 -16.25
CA GLY A 55 12.69 7.83 -16.60
C GLY A 55 13.53 6.59 -16.89
N GLN A 56 13.33 5.49 -16.17
CA GLN A 56 14.17 4.28 -16.26
C GLN A 56 13.41 3.00 -16.67
N GLY A 57 12.08 3.06 -16.87
CA GLY A 57 11.26 1.89 -17.20
C GLY A 57 11.15 0.87 -16.06
N ILE A 58 11.59 1.19 -14.84
CA ILE A 58 11.55 0.26 -13.71
C ILE A 58 10.10 0.06 -13.27
N PRO A 59 9.62 -1.17 -13.06
CA PRO A 59 8.26 -1.43 -12.59
C PRO A 59 7.96 -0.69 -11.29
N VAL A 60 6.90 0.11 -11.29
CA VAL A 60 6.50 0.98 -10.17
C VAL A 60 6.33 0.20 -8.87
N ALA A 61 5.89 -1.06 -8.95
CA ALA A 61 5.72 -1.96 -7.81
C ALA A 61 7.02 -2.18 -7.02
N ASN A 62 8.16 -2.33 -7.71
CA ASN A 62 9.43 -2.66 -7.09
C ASN A 62 9.99 -1.45 -6.33
N THR A 63 10.05 -0.29 -6.99
CA THR A 63 10.49 0.97 -6.38
C THR A 63 9.58 1.39 -5.23
N TYR A 64 8.27 1.25 -5.40
CA TYR A 64 7.31 1.55 -4.35
C TYR A 64 7.46 0.65 -3.13
N PHE A 65 7.67 -0.66 -3.33
CA PHE A 65 7.87 -1.61 -2.23
C PHE A 65 9.16 -1.32 -1.46
N VAL A 66 10.29 -1.11 -2.14
CA VAL A 66 11.59 -0.84 -1.51
C VAL A 66 11.54 0.46 -0.70
N LEU A 67 11.01 1.54 -1.28
CA LEU A 67 10.92 2.83 -0.59
C LEU A 67 9.97 2.76 0.61
N ASN A 68 8.82 2.08 0.48
CA ASN A 68 7.94 1.88 1.63
C ASN A 68 8.56 0.98 2.69
N ALA A 69 9.34 -0.03 2.34
CA ALA A 69 10.04 -0.87 3.31
C ALA A 69 11.03 -0.05 4.16
N ILE A 70 11.76 0.89 3.54
CA ILE A 70 12.66 1.82 4.26
C ILE A 70 11.88 2.72 5.21
N LEU A 71 10.81 3.35 4.73
CA LEU A 71 9.96 4.20 5.57
C LEU A 71 9.33 3.41 6.71
N LEU A 72 8.92 2.18 6.46
CA LEU A 72 8.34 1.30 7.45
C LEU A 72 9.36 0.91 8.52
N ALA A 73 10.62 0.65 8.14
CA ALA A 73 11.70 0.40 9.09
C ALA A 73 11.95 1.61 10.01
N ILE A 74 11.88 2.83 9.46
CA ILE A 74 11.98 4.08 10.24
C ILE A 74 10.75 4.25 11.14
N ALA A 75 9.55 4.03 10.60
CA ALA A 75 8.29 4.12 11.35
C ALA A 75 8.23 3.12 12.50
N LEU A 76 8.84 1.94 12.35
CA LEU A 76 8.91 0.93 13.41
C LEU A 76 9.71 1.42 14.61
N LYS A 77 10.74 2.23 14.37
CA LYS A 77 11.56 2.84 15.42
C LYS A 77 10.87 4.05 16.09
N VAL A 78 9.98 4.75 15.38
CA VAL A 78 9.38 6.02 15.84
C VAL A 78 7.94 5.87 16.38
N LEU A 79 7.07 5.12 15.70
CA LEU A 79 5.64 4.99 16.01
C LEU A 79 5.26 3.69 16.75
N GLY A 80 6.14 2.69 16.76
CA GLY A 80 5.93 1.42 17.46
C GLY A 80 5.15 0.34 16.68
N LEU A 81 5.18 -0.89 17.19
CA LEU A 81 4.78 -2.12 16.48
C LEU A 81 3.32 -2.17 16.02
N LYS A 82 2.37 -1.63 16.81
CA LYS A 82 0.93 -1.67 16.46
C LYS A 82 0.60 -0.89 15.20
N PHE A 83 1.29 0.23 14.96
CA PHE A 83 1.10 1.03 13.75
C PHE A 83 1.73 0.34 12.54
N CYS A 84 2.96 -0.17 12.70
CA CYS A 84 3.67 -0.87 11.63
C CYS A 84 2.94 -2.10 11.11
N ILE A 85 2.26 -2.89 11.96
CA ILE A 85 1.52 -4.07 11.50
C ILE A 85 0.40 -3.68 10.52
N ARG A 86 -0.34 -2.61 10.81
CA ARG A 86 -1.40 -2.10 9.91
C ARG A 86 -0.82 -1.55 8.61
N THR A 87 0.34 -0.88 8.66
CA THR A 87 1.04 -0.36 7.47
C THR A 87 1.65 -1.48 6.62
N ILE A 88 2.27 -2.49 7.22
CA ILE A 88 2.80 -3.68 6.51
C ILE A 88 1.67 -4.34 5.73
N TYR A 89 0.53 -4.56 6.37
CA TYR A 89 -0.63 -5.16 5.72
C TYR A 89 -1.06 -4.36 4.48
N GLY A 90 -1.17 -3.03 4.60
CA GLY A 90 -1.49 -2.15 3.47
C GLY A 90 -0.45 -2.19 2.35
N VAL A 91 0.84 -2.08 2.67
CA VAL A 91 1.94 -2.08 1.68
C VAL A 91 2.02 -3.42 0.94
N VAL A 92 1.90 -4.54 1.66
CA VAL A 92 1.90 -5.88 1.05
C VAL A 92 0.71 -6.04 0.12
N MET A 93 -0.49 -5.66 0.57
CA MET A 93 -1.71 -5.77 -0.25
C MET A 93 -1.60 -4.92 -1.52
N LEU A 94 -1.12 -3.68 -1.40
CA LEU A 94 -0.92 -2.80 -2.56
C LEU A 94 0.11 -3.38 -3.54
N THR A 95 1.23 -3.90 -3.03
CA THR A 95 2.28 -4.49 -3.87
C THR A 95 1.76 -5.69 -4.67
N VAL A 96 0.94 -6.53 -4.05
CA VAL A 96 0.29 -7.67 -4.74
C VAL A 96 -0.67 -7.18 -5.83
N ILE A 97 -1.51 -6.19 -5.52
CA ILE A 97 -2.47 -5.62 -6.49
C ILE A 97 -1.72 -4.98 -7.67
N THR A 98 -0.70 -4.16 -7.40
CA THR A 98 0.10 -3.50 -8.44
C THR A 98 0.84 -4.53 -9.32
N LYS A 99 1.35 -5.63 -8.74
CA LYS A 99 2.02 -6.69 -9.50
C LYS A 99 1.05 -7.45 -10.41
N VAL A 100 -0.15 -7.75 -9.93
CA VAL A 100 -1.21 -8.39 -10.74
C VAL A 100 -1.68 -7.43 -11.84
N MET A 101 -1.88 -6.14 -11.52
CA MET A 101 -2.27 -5.15 -12.53
C MET A 101 -1.19 -4.93 -13.58
N GLY A 102 0.09 -4.88 -13.20
CA GLY A 102 1.20 -4.76 -14.15
C GLY A 102 1.39 -5.99 -15.07
N THR A 103 0.80 -7.14 -14.73
CA THR A 103 0.73 -8.29 -15.66
C THR A 103 -0.48 -8.24 -16.61
N VAL A 104 -1.53 -7.48 -16.27
CA VAL A 104 -2.76 -7.36 -17.06
C VAL A 104 -2.74 -6.11 -17.96
N PHE A 105 -2.07 -5.05 -17.53
CA PHE A 105 -1.82 -3.82 -18.28
C PHE A 105 -0.32 -3.53 -18.26
N PRO A 106 0.43 -3.88 -19.33
CA PRO A 106 1.82 -3.49 -19.49
C PRO A 106 1.99 -1.98 -19.65
#